data_AF-A0A238VBT0-F1
#
_entry.id   AF-A0A238VBT0-F1
#
_cell.length_a   1.000
_cell.length_b   1.000
_cell.length_c   1.000
_cell.angle_alpha   90.00
_cell.angle_beta   90.00
_cell.angle_gamma   90.00
#
_symmetry.space_group_name_H-M   'P 1'
#
loop_
_entity.id
_entity.type
_entity.pdbx_description
1 polymer ?
#
loop_
_entity_poly.entity_id
_entity_poly.type
_entity_poly.pdbx_seq_one_letter_code
_entity_poly.pdbx_strand_id
1 'polypeptide(L)'
;MYFIQDGFKNPIPGNGKIVLNERGDYTNKPEFISDKENNVIYQGAFFDLNTYHSLDKNLTGIILVSEKCKELVKNDFKTKEDRVQHSQKWILTAITTFIIILLSGMLYYNIHSSKKNEAKFDQISSSNTKIQEQLSLIDNKLKLLKETPKKIDTLVNSIKPEIITYHGLDISHHNGNIVDEISQIDSISFVICKATQGKHFRDPYFNSNWESLKNKKLIRGAYHFYEDDSTPIKQANHYLSVVGVWRTNDIAPIIDIEDGSLSTTKQINIEKLQKDVLKFLEHIEKETKRIPMLYTNLYFANMYLKDKAFSKYPLWLGEYTSKNQPILPKTWQDKGFKIWQKSENYHFKSTKEDLDIFYGDIKDLYKN
;
A
#
# COMPACT_ATOMS: atom_id res chain seq x y z
N MET A 1 -15.05 14.54 -10.13
CA MET A 1 -14.71 15.78 -10.86
C MET A 1 -15.95 16.17 -11.67
N TYR A 2 -16.55 17.32 -11.41
CA TYR A 2 -17.70 17.82 -12.19
C TYR A 2 -17.20 18.91 -13.12
N PHE A 3 -17.50 18.81 -14.41
CA PHE A 3 -17.31 19.89 -15.37
C PHE A 3 -18.67 20.31 -15.88
N ILE A 4 -19.00 21.58 -15.67
CA ILE A 4 -20.10 22.24 -16.34
C ILE A 4 -19.49 23.51 -16.92
N GLN A 5 -19.48 23.60 -18.25
CA GLN A 5 -19.03 24.80 -18.96
C GLN A 5 -20.15 25.85 -18.95
N ASP A 6 -19.78 27.14 -19.05
CA ASP A 6 -20.74 28.22 -19.23
C ASP A 6 -21.57 28.01 -20.50
N GLY A 7 -22.90 28.01 -20.34
CA GLY A 7 -23.88 27.80 -21.43
C GLY A 7 -24.95 26.74 -21.14
N PHE A 8 -24.74 25.87 -20.14
CA PHE A 8 -25.71 24.83 -19.76
C PHE A 8 -26.84 25.37 -18.89
N LYS A 9 -28.10 25.15 -19.30
CA LYS A 9 -29.29 25.44 -18.48
C LYS A 9 -29.77 24.14 -17.80
N ASN A 10 -29.90 24.18 -16.46
CA ASN A 10 -30.54 23.19 -15.59
C ASN A 10 -29.98 21.73 -15.61
N PRO A 11 -28.74 21.49 -15.15
CA PRO A 11 -28.26 20.14 -14.92
C PRO A 11 -28.91 19.50 -13.67
N ILE A 12 -29.41 18.26 -13.80
CA ILE A 12 -29.94 17.45 -12.69
C ILE A 12 -28.86 16.41 -12.27
N PRO A 13 -28.46 16.32 -11.00
CA PRO A 13 -27.40 15.40 -10.58
C PRO A 13 -27.85 13.93 -10.61
N GLY A 14 -27.12 13.09 -11.36
CA GLY A 14 -27.18 11.63 -11.27
C GLY A 14 -25.81 11.09 -10.84
N ASN A 15 -25.81 10.03 -10.02
CA ASN A 15 -24.65 9.44 -9.34
C ASN A 15 -23.34 9.41 -10.16
N GLY A 16 -22.55 10.48 -10.02
CA GLY A 16 -21.10 10.41 -9.97
C GLY A 16 -20.29 10.72 -11.23
N LYS A 17 -20.81 10.67 -12.48
CA LYS A 17 -19.99 10.97 -13.68
C LYS A 17 -20.84 11.37 -14.89
N ILE A 18 -20.93 12.66 -15.26
CA ILE A 18 -21.58 13.07 -16.52
C ILE A 18 -20.92 14.34 -17.11
N VAL A 19 -20.64 14.32 -18.43
CA VAL A 19 -20.68 15.49 -19.31
C VAL A 19 -21.86 15.26 -20.27
N LEU A 20 -22.79 16.22 -20.37
CA LEU A 20 -23.91 16.19 -21.30
C LEU A 20 -23.56 17.09 -22.49
N ASN A 21 -23.94 16.72 -23.71
CA ASN A 21 -23.99 17.67 -24.82
C ASN A 21 -25.28 18.52 -24.74
N GLU A 22 -25.45 19.48 -25.65
CA GLU A 22 -26.65 20.32 -25.77
C GLU A 22 -27.98 19.55 -26.00
N ARG A 23 -27.92 18.23 -26.25
CA ARG A 23 -29.08 17.34 -26.46
C ARG A 23 -29.38 16.43 -25.27
N GLY A 24 -28.56 16.46 -24.22
CA GLY A 24 -28.72 15.60 -23.05
C GLY A 24 -28.23 14.16 -23.25
N ASP A 25 -27.41 13.90 -24.28
CA ASP A 25 -26.85 12.58 -24.52
C ASP A 25 -25.72 12.26 -23.52
N TYR A 26 -25.67 11.00 -23.08
CA TYR A 26 -24.63 10.45 -22.22
C TYR A 26 -23.54 9.77 -23.07
N THR A 27 -22.26 10.03 -22.77
CA THR A 27 -21.15 9.23 -23.31
C THR A 27 -20.20 8.77 -22.21
N ASN A 28 -19.71 7.55 -22.35
CA ASN A 28 -18.67 6.94 -21.52
C ASN A 28 -17.25 7.11 -22.12
N LYS A 29 -17.11 7.81 -23.26
CA LYS A 29 -15.82 8.13 -23.92
C LYS A 29 -15.86 9.53 -24.56
N PRO A 30 -15.62 10.61 -23.79
CA PRO A 30 -15.71 11.99 -24.29
C PRO A 30 -14.36 12.42 -24.88
N GLU A 31 -13.91 11.73 -25.92
CA GLU A 31 -12.64 12.07 -26.58
C GLU A 31 -12.79 13.38 -27.37
N PHE A 32 -13.96 13.59 -28.00
CA PHE A 32 -14.33 14.84 -28.70
C PHE A 32 -15.84 15.08 -28.62
N ILE A 33 -16.27 16.35 -28.58
CA ILE A 33 -17.67 16.74 -28.82
C ILE A 33 -17.68 17.76 -29.97
N SER A 34 -18.54 17.52 -30.96
CA SER A 34 -18.73 18.40 -32.11
C SER A 34 -20.11 19.04 -32.14
N ASP A 35 -20.23 20.19 -32.79
CA ASP A 35 -21.50 20.84 -33.08
C ASP A 35 -22.24 20.19 -34.27
N LYS A 36 -23.37 20.79 -34.67
CA LYS A 36 -24.23 20.29 -35.76
C LYS A 36 -23.60 20.38 -37.15
N GLU A 37 -22.52 21.14 -37.30
CA GLU A 37 -21.76 21.31 -38.54
C GLU A 37 -20.48 20.46 -38.52
N ASN A 38 -20.36 19.55 -37.53
CA ASN A 38 -19.23 18.66 -37.31
C ASN A 38 -17.92 19.37 -36.87
N ASN A 39 -17.99 20.63 -36.42
CA ASN A 39 -16.82 21.31 -35.86
C ASN A 39 -16.57 20.83 -34.43
N VAL A 40 -15.33 20.52 -34.09
CA VAL A 40 -14.95 20.12 -32.72
C VAL A 40 -15.03 21.34 -31.80
N ILE A 41 -15.95 21.30 -30.84
CA ILE A 41 -16.17 22.38 -29.86
C ILE A 41 -15.61 22.04 -28.47
N TYR A 42 -15.26 20.78 -28.24
CA TYR A 42 -14.57 20.32 -27.04
C TYR A 42 -13.62 19.17 -27.37
N GLN A 43 -12.40 19.27 -26.83
CA GLN A 43 -11.39 18.22 -26.90
C GLN A 43 -10.96 17.88 -25.47
N GLY A 44 -11.09 16.62 -25.08
CA GLY A 44 -10.62 16.16 -23.78
C GLY A 44 -9.10 16.22 -23.66
N ALA A 45 -8.59 16.50 -22.46
CA ALA A 45 -7.16 16.35 -22.18
C ALA A 45 -6.82 14.88 -21.90
N PHE A 46 -5.78 14.36 -22.53
CA PHE A 46 -5.26 13.02 -22.28
C PHE A 46 -4.11 13.08 -21.27
N PHE A 47 -4.21 12.24 -20.25
CA PHE A 47 -3.10 11.97 -19.34
C PHE A 47 -2.66 10.53 -19.56
N ASP A 48 -1.36 10.27 -19.52
CA ASP A 48 -0.90 8.90 -19.38
C ASP A 48 -1.40 8.31 -18.05
N LEU A 49 -1.41 6.98 -17.97
CA LEU A 49 -2.00 6.26 -16.85
C LEU A 49 -1.39 6.67 -15.50
N ASN A 50 -0.08 6.94 -15.48
CA ASN A 50 0.63 7.32 -14.25
C ASN A 50 0.25 8.75 -13.82
N THR A 51 0.15 9.66 -14.78
CA THR A 51 -0.30 11.04 -14.54
C THR A 51 -1.76 11.08 -14.08
N TYR A 52 -2.64 10.27 -14.68
CA TYR A 52 -4.03 10.13 -14.23
C TYR A 52 -4.10 9.64 -12.77
N HIS A 53 -3.37 8.59 -12.42
CA HIS A 53 -3.38 8.03 -11.07
C HIS A 53 -2.75 8.99 -10.04
N SER A 54 -1.75 9.78 -10.44
CA SER A 54 -1.17 10.82 -9.59
C SER A 54 -2.16 11.96 -9.33
N LEU A 55 -2.89 12.41 -10.36
CA LEU A 55 -3.91 13.44 -10.24
C LEU A 55 -5.08 12.98 -9.38
N ASP A 56 -5.62 11.78 -9.62
CA ASP A 56 -6.72 11.19 -8.86
C ASP A 56 -6.38 11.04 -7.35
N LYS A 57 -5.14 10.69 -7.05
CA LYS A 57 -4.68 10.46 -5.67
C LYS A 57 -4.36 11.75 -4.91
N ASN A 58 -3.95 12.81 -5.60
CA ASN A 58 -3.41 14.02 -4.97
C ASN A 58 -4.31 15.27 -5.09
N LEU A 59 -5.39 15.23 -5.88
CA LEU A 59 -6.34 16.34 -5.99
C LEU A 59 -7.30 16.37 -4.80
N THR A 60 -6.97 17.16 -3.77
CA THR A 60 -7.89 17.57 -2.72
C THR A 60 -8.55 18.91 -3.06
N GLY A 61 -9.52 18.88 -3.98
CA GLY A 61 -10.38 20.03 -4.29
C GLY A 61 -10.02 20.85 -5.54
N ILE A 62 -10.88 21.84 -5.80
CA ILE A 62 -11.36 22.40 -7.09
C ILE A 62 -10.29 22.80 -8.15
N ILE A 63 -10.56 22.42 -9.40
CA ILE A 63 -10.17 23.12 -10.64
C ILE A 63 -11.37 23.03 -11.59
N LEU A 64 -11.98 24.04 -12.22
CA LEU A 64 -12.08 25.49 -12.09
C LEU A 64 -13.60 25.74 -12.11
N VAL A 65 -14.14 26.38 -11.09
CA VAL A 65 -15.55 26.77 -11.05
C VAL A 65 -15.62 28.24 -11.46
N SER A 66 -16.41 28.59 -12.48
CA SER A 66 -16.58 29.98 -12.89
C SER A 66 -17.12 30.82 -11.72
N GLU A 67 -16.76 32.11 -11.66
CA GLU A 67 -17.16 33.03 -10.58
C GLU A 67 -18.68 33.04 -10.31
N LYS A 68 -19.49 32.64 -11.30
CA LYS A 68 -20.95 32.56 -11.22
C LYS A 68 -21.47 31.48 -10.25
N CYS A 69 -20.74 30.40 -10.02
CA CYS A 69 -21.15 29.37 -9.06
C CYS A 69 -20.80 29.71 -7.60
N LYS A 70 -19.88 30.64 -7.34
CA LYS A 70 -19.61 31.13 -5.97
C LYS A 70 -20.77 31.96 -5.40
N GLU A 71 -21.53 32.65 -6.25
CA GLU A 71 -22.73 33.41 -5.82
C GLU A 71 -23.92 32.51 -5.50
N LEU A 72 -24.09 31.38 -6.20
CA LEU A 72 -25.22 30.46 -5.99
C LEU A 72 -25.18 29.77 -4.62
N VAL A 73 -23.98 29.39 -4.13
CA VAL A 73 -23.82 28.75 -2.81
C VAL A 73 -24.04 29.73 -1.65
N LYS A 74 -23.86 31.04 -1.85
CA LYS A 74 -24.08 32.05 -0.82
C LYS A 74 -25.57 32.40 -0.60
N ASN A 75 -26.45 32.12 -1.55
CA ASN A 75 -27.88 32.48 -1.45
C ASN A 75 -28.77 31.42 -0.79
N ASP A 76 -28.30 30.19 -0.59
CA ASP A 76 -29.06 29.14 0.10
C ASP A 76 -28.94 29.17 1.64
N PHE A 77 -28.14 30.08 2.21
CA PHE A 77 -27.98 30.24 3.66
C PHE A 77 -28.73 31.44 4.27
N LYS A 78 -29.58 32.14 3.51
CA LYS A 78 -30.42 33.24 4.00
C LYS A 78 -31.90 33.09 3.62
N THR A 79 -32.65 32.20 4.26
CA THR A 79 -34.12 32.33 4.34
C THR A 79 -34.79 31.52 5.46
N LYS A 80 -34.02 30.93 6.40
CA LYS A 80 -34.57 30.01 7.41
C LYS A 80 -35.13 30.69 8.69
N GLU A 81 -35.15 32.01 8.80
CA GLU A 81 -35.47 32.69 10.07
C GLU A 81 -36.75 33.56 10.15
N ASP A 82 -37.53 33.79 9.08
CA ASP A 82 -38.58 34.84 9.16
C ASP A 82 -40.04 34.49 8.83
N ARG A 83 -40.46 33.21 8.72
CA ARG A 83 -41.89 32.91 8.45
C ARG A 83 -42.51 31.75 9.24
N VAL A 84 -42.14 31.58 10.50
CA VAL A 84 -42.68 30.51 11.39
C VAL A 84 -43.66 31.00 12.47
N GLN A 85 -43.87 32.29 12.72
CA GLN A 85 -44.62 32.70 13.94
C GLN A 85 -45.98 33.43 13.82
N HIS A 86 -46.60 33.62 12.64
CA HIS A 86 -47.86 34.42 12.60
C HIS A 86 -49.03 33.92 11.72
N SER A 87 -49.03 32.69 11.18
CA SER A 87 -50.19 32.17 10.41
C SER A 87 -50.80 30.87 10.93
N GLN A 88 -50.18 30.21 11.91
CA GLN A 88 -50.61 28.90 12.42
C GLN A 88 -51.83 28.91 13.36
N LYS A 89 -52.36 30.09 13.75
CA LYS A 89 -53.53 30.18 14.65
C LYS A 89 -54.84 30.68 14.03
N TRP A 90 -54.82 31.25 12.82
CA TRP A 90 -56.04 31.68 12.10
C TRP A 90 -56.50 30.67 11.04
N ILE A 91 -55.57 29.88 10.50
CA ILE A 91 -55.86 28.88 9.45
C ILE A 91 -56.59 27.65 10.04
N LEU A 92 -56.25 27.23 11.26
CA LEU A 92 -56.80 26.00 11.86
C LEU A 92 -58.31 26.10 12.20
N THR A 93 -58.80 27.28 12.56
CA THR A 93 -60.20 27.51 12.98
C THR A 93 -61.15 27.67 11.79
N ALA A 94 -60.65 28.17 10.65
CA ALA A 94 -61.38 28.20 9.38
C ALA A 94 -61.44 26.81 8.71
N ILE A 95 -60.36 26.02 8.84
CA ILE A 95 -60.28 24.66 8.27
C ILE A 95 -61.26 23.69 8.95
N THR A 96 -61.40 23.72 10.28
CA THR A 96 -62.30 22.78 10.99
C THR A 96 -63.77 23.01 10.68
N THR A 97 -64.19 24.27 10.51
CA THR A 97 -65.59 24.62 10.18
C THR A 97 -65.93 24.25 8.73
N PHE A 98 -64.96 24.37 7.81
CA PHE A 98 -65.09 23.91 6.42
C PHE A 98 -65.11 22.36 6.32
N ILE A 99 -64.29 21.66 7.10
CA ILE A 99 -64.20 20.19 7.11
C ILE A 99 -65.51 19.52 7.56
N ILE A 100 -66.25 20.11 8.51
CA ILE A 100 -67.52 19.53 9.00
C ILE A 100 -68.62 19.62 7.93
N ILE A 101 -68.70 20.73 7.18
CA ILE A 101 -69.65 20.89 6.07
C ILE A 101 -69.29 19.93 4.92
N LEU A 102 -67.99 19.75 4.65
CA LEU A 102 -67.47 18.82 3.64
C LEU A 102 -67.73 17.35 3.97
N LEU A 103 -67.53 16.95 5.23
CA LEU A 103 -67.77 15.58 5.71
C LEU A 103 -69.26 15.21 5.67
N SER A 104 -70.14 16.18 5.95
CA SER A 104 -71.60 16.00 5.86
C SER A 104 -72.06 15.78 4.41
N GLY A 105 -71.48 16.53 3.46
CA GLY A 105 -71.71 16.35 2.02
C GLY A 105 -71.09 15.06 1.46
N MET A 106 -69.91 14.66 1.95
CA MET A 106 -69.26 13.40 1.56
C MET A 106 -69.98 12.15 2.08
N LEU A 107 -70.61 12.20 3.25
CA LEU A 107 -71.42 11.10 3.77
C LEU A 107 -72.69 10.89 2.93
N TYR A 108 -73.32 12.00 2.50
CA TYR A 108 -74.45 11.98 1.57
C TYR A 108 -74.06 11.46 0.17
N TYR A 109 -72.89 11.83 -0.34
CA TYR A 109 -72.37 11.36 -1.63
C TYR A 109 -71.94 9.87 -1.60
N ASN A 110 -71.33 9.39 -0.50
CA ASN A 110 -70.88 8.01 -0.37
C ASN A 110 -72.02 7.00 -0.20
N ILE A 111 -73.16 7.39 0.39
CA ILE A 111 -74.36 6.54 0.46
C ILE A 111 -75.01 6.38 -0.93
N HIS A 112 -74.72 7.26 -1.90
CA HIS A 112 -75.36 7.27 -3.23
C HIS A 112 -74.42 6.97 -4.43
N SER A 113 -73.13 6.70 -4.22
CA SER A 113 -72.15 6.44 -5.31
C SER A 113 -71.44 5.08 -5.21
N SER A 114 -72.14 3.99 -4.88
CA SER A 114 -71.56 2.63 -4.82
C SER A 114 -71.35 1.93 -6.17
N LYS A 115 -71.20 2.67 -7.29
CA LYS A 115 -70.95 2.10 -8.63
C LYS A 115 -69.71 2.65 -9.37
N LYS A 116 -68.78 3.34 -8.68
CA LYS A 116 -67.58 3.92 -9.31
C LYS A 116 -66.23 3.52 -8.69
N ASN A 117 -66.19 2.45 -7.89
CA ASN A 117 -64.99 2.03 -7.14
C ASN A 117 -64.25 0.79 -7.70
N GLU A 118 -64.76 0.10 -8.73
CA GLU A 118 -64.05 -1.07 -9.31
C GLU A 118 -62.82 -0.67 -10.15
N ALA A 119 -62.93 0.36 -11.00
CA ALA A 119 -61.79 0.81 -11.83
C ALA A 119 -60.61 1.37 -11.01
N LYS A 120 -60.88 1.93 -9.82
CA LYS A 120 -59.83 2.41 -8.89
C LYS A 120 -59.12 1.24 -8.21
N PHE A 121 -59.81 0.13 -7.98
CA PHE A 121 -59.25 -1.07 -7.34
C PHE A 121 -58.29 -1.82 -8.28
N ASP A 122 -58.65 -1.95 -9.56
CA ASP A 122 -57.79 -2.56 -10.57
C ASP A 122 -56.51 -1.74 -10.82
N GLN A 123 -56.63 -0.41 -10.82
CA GLN A 123 -55.49 0.49 -10.97
C GLN A 123 -54.54 0.44 -9.76
N ILE A 124 -55.08 0.30 -8.54
CA ILE A 124 -54.30 0.11 -7.31
C ILE A 124 -53.65 -1.28 -7.29
N SER A 125 -54.37 -2.33 -7.69
CA SER A 125 -53.86 -3.69 -7.77
C SER A 125 -52.70 -3.80 -8.78
N SER A 126 -52.86 -3.22 -9.98
CA SER A 126 -51.79 -3.15 -10.99
C SER A 126 -50.57 -2.37 -10.50
N SER A 127 -50.79 -1.26 -9.78
CA SER A 127 -49.70 -0.46 -9.21
C SER A 127 -48.95 -1.23 -8.12
N ASN A 128 -49.67 -1.99 -7.28
CA ASN A 128 -49.05 -2.85 -6.26
C ASN A 128 -48.21 -3.97 -6.88
N THR A 129 -48.67 -4.61 -7.96
CA THR A 129 -47.87 -5.61 -8.67
C THR A 129 -46.58 -5.02 -9.23
N LYS A 130 -46.64 -3.82 -9.84
CA LYS A 130 -45.45 -3.12 -10.34
C LYS A 130 -44.48 -2.73 -9.22
N ILE A 131 -44.99 -2.34 -8.05
CA ILE A 131 -44.14 -2.05 -6.87
C ILE A 131 -43.44 -3.33 -6.39
N GLN A 132 -44.13 -4.46 -6.33
CA GLN A 132 -43.54 -5.74 -5.93
C GLN A 132 -42.46 -6.21 -6.93
N GLU A 133 -42.67 -6.02 -8.23
CA GLU A 133 -41.64 -6.29 -9.25
C GLU A 133 -40.40 -5.39 -9.09
N GLN A 134 -40.60 -4.10 -8.81
CA GLN A 134 -39.49 -3.18 -8.56
C GLN A 134 -38.72 -3.52 -7.27
N LEU A 135 -39.40 -3.93 -6.21
CA LEU A 135 -38.76 -4.39 -4.97
C LEU A 135 -37.93 -5.65 -5.20
N SER A 136 -38.45 -6.63 -5.95
CA SER A 136 -37.72 -7.82 -6.40
C SER A 136 -36.44 -7.45 -7.19
N LEU A 137 -36.53 -6.47 -8.09
CA LEU A 137 -35.39 -5.96 -8.85
C LEU A 137 -34.35 -5.26 -7.96
N ILE A 138 -34.81 -4.52 -6.94
CA ILE A 138 -33.94 -3.87 -5.96
C ILE A 138 -33.24 -4.92 -5.08
N ASP A 139 -33.95 -5.95 -4.61
CA ASP A 139 -33.37 -7.03 -3.81
C ASP A 139 -32.32 -7.82 -4.60
N ASN A 140 -32.60 -8.09 -5.89
CA ASN A 140 -31.62 -8.72 -6.78
C ASN A 140 -30.41 -7.82 -7.01
N LYS A 141 -30.60 -6.50 -7.22
CA LYS A 141 -29.49 -5.53 -7.32
C LYS A 141 -28.69 -5.44 -6.02
N LEU A 142 -29.36 -5.47 -4.86
CA LEU A 142 -28.72 -5.45 -3.54
C LEU A 142 -27.92 -6.74 -3.28
N LYS A 143 -28.44 -7.88 -3.72
CA LYS A 143 -27.71 -9.16 -3.67
C LYS A 143 -26.48 -9.13 -4.57
N LEU A 144 -26.63 -8.64 -5.81
CA LEU A 144 -25.51 -8.43 -6.73
C LEU A 144 -24.47 -7.50 -6.08
N LEU A 145 -24.88 -6.34 -5.56
CA LEU A 145 -24.03 -5.35 -4.90
C LEU A 145 -23.35 -5.87 -3.62
N LYS A 146 -23.89 -6.90 -2.95
CA LYS A 146 -23.25 -7.57 -1.81
C LYS A 146 -22.25 -8.64 -2.26
N GLU A 147 -22.45 -9.23 -3.44
CA GLU A 147 -21.54 -10.20 -4.04
C GLU A 147 -20.38 -9.54 -4.80
N THR A 148 -20.58 -8.35 -5.38
CA THR A 148 -19.53 -7.62 -6.11
C THR A 148 -18.29 -7.30 -5.28
N PRO A 149 -18.36 -6.86 -4.01
CA PRO A 149 -17.20 -6.65 -3.16
C PRO A 149 -16.43 -7.95 -2.91
N LYS A 150 -17.11 -9.08 -2.66
CA LYS A 150 -16.46 -10.39 -2.55
C LYS A 150 -15.80 -10.84 -3.85
N LYS A 151 -16.40 -10.53 -5.00
CA LYS A 151 -15.85 -10.86 -6.32
C LYS A 151 -14.66 -9.96 -6.66
N ILE A 152 -14.70 -8.69 -6.27
CA ILE A 152 -13.59 -7.73 -6.35
C ILE A 152 -12.49 -8.13 -5.37
N ASP A 153 -12.77 -8.51 -4.13
CA ASP A 153 -11.77 -9.00 -3.18
C ASP A 153 -11.13 -10.29 -3.69
N THR A 154 -11.91 -11.20 -4.27
CA THR A 154 -11.37 -12.40 -4.93
C THR A 154 -10.50 -12.04 -6.14
N LEU A 155 -10.92 -11.06 -6.95
CA LEU A 155 -10.17 -10.61 -8.13
C LEU A 155 -8.90 -9.82 -7.74
N VAL A 156 -8.96 -8.98 -6.72
CA VAL A 156 -7.83 -8.23 -6.13
C VAL A 156 -6.86 -9.19 -5.44
N ASN A 157 -7.36 -10.22 -4.76
CA ASN A 157 -6.51 -11.30 -4.23
C ASN A 157 -5.93 -12.18 -5.35
N SER A 158 -6.59 -12.29 -6.50
CA SER A 158 -6.06 -12.97 -7.70
C SER A 158 -5.07 -12.11 -8.51
N ILE A 159 -5.07 -10.79 -8.30
CA ILE A 159 -4.09 -9.82 -8.82
C ILE A 159 -3.19 -9.38 -7.65
N LYS A 160 -2.70 -10.33 -6.85
CA LYS A 160 -1.47 -10.06 -6.10
C LYS A 160 -0.36 -10.00 -7.14
N PRO A 161 0.42 -8.91 -7.26
CA PRO A 161 1.66 -8.98 -8.01
C PRO A 161 2.42 -10.16 -7.43
N GLU A 162 2.83 -11.09 -8.28
CA GLU A 162 3.65 -12.21 -7.89
C GLU A 162 4.86 -11.62 -7.17
N ILE A 163 4.96 -11.84 -5.86
CA ILE A 163 6.08 -11.34 -5.07
C ILE A 163 7.29 -12.09 -5.59
N ILE A 164 8.05 -11.44 -6.47
CA ILE A 164 9.22 -12.05 -7.07
C ILE A 164 10.17 -12.37 -5.93
N THR A 165 10.53 -13.64 -5.87
CA THR A 165 11.38 -14.20 -4.84
C THR A 165 12.75 -14.44 -5.45
N TYR A 166 13.77 -13.87 -4.83
CA TYR A 166 15.16 -14.05 -5.23
C TYR A 166 15.89 -14.83 -4.15
N HIS A 167 16.59 -15.89 -4.55
CA HIS A 167 17.41 -16.68 -3.64
C HIS A 167 18.84 -16.16 -3.63
N GLY A 168 19.47 -16.22 -2.47
CA GLY A 168 20.88 -15.94 -2.31
C GLY A 168 21.53 -16.92 -1.35
N LEU A 169 22.84 -16.77 -1.23
CA LEU A 169 23.67 -17.51 -0.28
C LEU A 169 24.49 -16.52 0.53
N ASP A 170 24.78 -16.84 1.77
CA ASP A 170 25.87 -16.22 2.51
C ASP A 170 27.01 -17.22 2.75
N ILE A 171 28.24 -16.73 2.62
CA ILE A 171 29.44 -17.57 2.55
C ILE A 171 30.60 -16.98 3.34
N SER A 172 31.49 -17.86 3.77
CA SER A 172 32.75 -17.57 4.45
C SER A 172 33.85 -18.52 3.99
N HIS A 173 35.02 -18.48 4.63
CA HIS A 173 36.08 -19.47 4.44
C HIS A 173 35.65 -20.92 4.70
N HIS A 174 34.55 -21.18 5.42
CA HIS A 174 34.03 -22.54 5.63
C HIS A 174 33.49 -23.17 4.35
N ASN A 175 33.09 -22.37 3.36
CA ASN A 175 32.45 -22.83 2.13
C ASN A 175 33.45 -23.05 0.97
N GLY A 176 34.74 -22.71 1.16
CA GLY A 176 35.77 -22.85 0.14
C GLY A 176 35.49 -22.00 -1.12
N ASN A 177 35.63 -22.61 -2.30
CA ASN A 177 35.51 -21.93 -3.60
C ASN A 177 34.11 -22.03 -4.23
N ILE A 178 33.06 -22.09 -3.40
CA ILE A 178 31.68 -22.29 -3.87
C ILE A 178 31.23 -21.28 -4.94
N VAL A 179 31.73 -20.04 -4.90
CA VAL A 179 31.41 -19.01 -5.90
C VAL A 179 31.74 -19.48 -7.31
N ASP A 180 32.86 -20.18 -7.50
CA ASP A 180 33.29 -20.66 -8.81
C ASP A 180 32.37 -21.77 -9.33
N GLU A 181 31.73 -22.51 -8.43
CA GLU A 181 30.75 -23.54 -8.76
C GLU A 181 29.40 -22.96 -9.18
N ILE A 182 29.03 -21.75 -8.75
CA ILE A 182 27.74 -21.13 -9.14
C ILE A 182 27.70 -20.90 -10.66
N SER A 183 26.81 -21.58 -11.34
CA SER A 183 26.55 -21.44 -12.77
C SER A 183 25.42 -20.44 -13.02
N GLN A 184 25.33 -19.89 -14.24
CA GLN A 184 24.25 -18.97 -14.62
C GLN A 184 22.86 -19.63 -14.66
N ILE A 185 22.79 -20.97 -14.59
CA ILE A 185 21.56 -21.76 -14.58
C ILE A 185 21.05 -21.93 -13.14
N ASP A 186 21.90 -21.72 -12.15
CA ASP A 186 21.49 -21.79 -10.74
C ASP A 186 20.61 -20.57 -10.42
N SER A 187 19.48 -20.79 -9.73
CA SER A 187 18.51 -19.74 -9.36
C SER A 187 19.02 -18.80 -8.25
N ILE A 188 20.33 -18.58 -8.16
CA ILE A 188 21.01 -17.73 -7.19
C ILE A 188 21.19 -16.34 -7.79
N SER A 189 20.63 -15.33 -7.10
CA SER A 189 20.55 -13.95 -7.57
C SER A 189 21.53 -13.02 -6.86
N PHE A 190 21.89 -13.35 -5.62
CA PHE A 190 22.86 -12.60 -4.83
C PHE A 190 23.69 -13.51 -3.93
N VAL A 191 24.88 -13.04 -3.54
CA VAL A 191 25.75 -13.75 -2.58
C VAL A 191 26.35 -12.74 -1.59
N ILE A 192 26.33 -13.05 -0.30
CA ILE A 192 26.89 -12.21 0.77
C ILE A 192 28.15 -12.89 1.32
N CYS A 193 29.29 -12.20 1.31
CA CYS A 193 30.58 -12.79 1.73
C CYS A 193 31.05 -12.23 3.08
N LYS A 194 31.52 -13.11 3.97
CA LYS A 194 32.30 -12.70 5.14
C LYS A 194 33.52 -11.95 4.68
N ALA A 195 33.68 -10.70 5.11
CA ALA A 195 34.87 -9.91 4.83
C ALA A 195 35.83 -9.92 6.02
N THR A 196 35.29 -9.66 7.21
CA THR A 196 36.08 -9.46 8.41
C THR A 196 35.38 -9.97 9.65
N GLN A 197 36.15 -10.24 10.69
CA GLN A 197 35.68 -10.51 12.03
C GLN A 197 36.52 -9.72 13.03
N GLY A 198 35.86 -9.05 13.97
CA GLY A 198 36.54 -8.22 14.93
C GLY A 198 37.44 -7.15 14.29
N LYS A 199 38.45 -6.73 15.03
CA LYS A 199 39.39 -5.68 14.58
C LYS A 199 40.59 -6.18 13.77
N HIS A 200 40.72 -7.49 13.56
CA HIS A 200 41.95 -8.09 13.00
C HIS A 200 41.74 -9.19 11.96
N PHE A 201 40.68 -10.01 12.06
CA PHE A 201 40.53 -11.15 11.19
C PHE A 201 39.96 -10.75 9.84
N ARG A 202 40.68 -11.06 8.77
CA ARG A 202 40.20 -10.98 7.38
C ARG A 202 39.88 -12.39 6.92
N ASP A 203 38.70 -12.58 6.34
CA ASP A 203 38.35 -13.87 5.78
C ASP A 203 39.29 -14.17 4.58
N PRO A 204 40.00 -15.31 4.57
CA PRO A 204 41.00 -15.62 3.56
C PRO A 204 40.43 -15.78 2.15
N TYR A 205 39.14 -16.12 2.01
CA TYR A 205 38.47 -16.28 0.72
C TYR A 205 37.72 -15.03 0.27
N PHE A 206 37.67 -13.96 1.09
CA PHE A 206 36.89 -12.77 0.75
C PHE A 206 37.28 -12.19 -0.60
N ASN A 207 38.57 -11.98 -0.87
CA ASN A 207 39.00 -11.34 -2.12
C ASN A 207 38.68 -12.15 -3.37
N SER A 208 38.94 -13.46 -3.33
CA SER A 208 38.64 -14.35 -4.46
C SER A 208 37.14 -14.39 -4.71
N ASN A 209 36.33 -14.59 -3.65
CA ASN A 209 34.87 -14.60 -3.75
C ASN A 209 34.33 -13.26 -4.27
N TRP A 210 34.82 -12.14 -3.72
CA TRP A 210 34.36 -10.80 -4.08
C TRP A 210 34.62 -10.46 -5.55
N GLU A 211 35.79 -10.81 -6.07
CA GLU A 211 36.13 -10.60 -7.48
C GLU A 211 35.41 -11.59 -8.41
N SER A 212 35.30 -12.87 -8.04
CA SER A 212 34.57 -13.87 -8.82
C SER A 212 33.08 -13.51 -8.97
N LEU A 213 32.42 -13.06 -7.90
CA LEU A 213 31.03 -12.59 -7.96
C LEU A 213 30.87 -11.40 -8.92
N LYS A 214 31.82 -10.47 -8.88
CA LYS A 214 31.85 -9.32 -9.79
C LYS A 214 32.01 -9.74 -11.26
N ASN A 215 32.84 -10.74 -11.54
CA ASN A 215 33.04 -11.27 -12.89
C ASN A 215 31.81 -12.03 -13.39
N LYS A 216 31.12 -12.75 -12.50
CA LYS A 216 29.86 -13.44 -12.79
C LYS A 216 28.64 -12.51 -12.86
N LYS A 217 28.80 -11.22 -12.54
CA LYS A 217 27.75 -10.20 -12.50
C LYS A 217 26.61 -10.53 -11.52
N LEU A 218 26.91 -11.28 -10.47
CA LEU A 218 25.98 -11.52 -9.37
C LEU A 218 25.95 -10.29 -8.45
N ILE A 219 24.79 -10.02 -7.85
CA ILE A 219 24.68 -9.03 -6.79
C ILE A 219 25.47 -9.56 -5.60
N ARG A 220 26.32 -8.71 -5.01
CA ARG A 220 27.24 -9.12 -3.96
C ARG A 220 27.10 -8.23 -2.74
N GLY A 221 27.12 -8.83 -1.57
CA GLY A 221 27.18 -8.16 -0.27
C GLY A 221 28.43 -8.57 0.49
N ALA A 222 28.90 -7.72 1.38
CA ALA A 222 29.96 -8.06 2.31
C ALA A 222 29.41 -7.92 3.73
N TYR A 223 29.82 -8.81 4.64
CA TYR A 223 29.46 -8.71 6.05
C TYR A 223 30.69 -8.69 6.97
N HIS A 224 30.49 -8.07 8.13
CA HIS A 224 31.44 -8.02 9.22
C HIS A 224 30.87 -8.75 10.43
N PHE A 225 31.54 -9.81 10.88
CA PHE A 225 31.18 -10.51 12.12
C PHE A 225 31.67 -9.71 13.34
N TYR A 226 30.74 -9.19 14.12
CA TYR A 226 31.03 -8.30 15.24
C TYR A 226 31.57 -9.06 16.45
N GLU A 227 32.51 -8.46 17.19
CA GLU A 227 33.00 -8.96 18.48
C GLU A 227 32.83 -7.90 19.57
N ASP A 228 32.19 -8.24 20.69
CA ASP A 228 31.86 -7.30 21.78
C ASP A 228 33.05 -6.89 22.67
N ASP A 229 34.23 -7.48 22.44
CA ASP A 229 35.49 -7.20 23.15
C ASP A 229 36.37 -6.16 22.44
N SER A 230 35.92 -5.69 21.28
CA SER A 230 36.67 -4.80 20.40
C SER A 230 35.95 -3.47 20.22
N THR A 231 36.71 -2.38 20.02
CA THR A 231 36.11 -1.05 19.89
C THR A 231 35.33 -0.95 18.58
N PRO A 232 34.08 -0.46 18.58
CA PRO A 232 33.20 -0.48 17.40
C PRO A 232 33.81 0.25 16.19
N ILE A 233 34.45 1.40 16.40
CA ILE A 233 35.06 2.19 15.31
C ILE A 233 36.26 1.48 14.68
N LYS A 234 37.07 0.73 15.45
CA LYS A 234 38.18 -0.05 14.87
C LYS A 234 37.66 -1.20 14.01
N GLN A 235 36.61 -1.87 14.46
CA GLN A 235 35.95 -2.92 13.68
C GLN A 235 35.37 -2.36 12.37
N ALA A 236 34.67 -1.22 12.44
CA ALA A 236 34.11 -0.56 11.27
C ALA A 236 35.20 -0.13 10.27
N ASN A 237 36.28 0.50 10.74
CA ASN A 237 37.39 0.90 9.87
C ASN A 237 38.12 -0.31 9.26
N HIS A 238 38.33 -1.37 10.04
CA HIS A 238 38.92 -2.61 9.55
C HIS A 238 38.07 -3.21 8.43
N TYR A 239 36.76 -3.34 8.66
CA TYR A 239 35.80 -3.83 7.68
C TYR A 239 35.82 -3.01 6.39
N LEU A 240 35.70 -1.68 6.48
CA LEU A 240 35.75 -0.79 5.31
C LEU A 240 37.07 -0.88 4.56
N SER A 241 38.20 -1.02 5.26
CA SER A 241 39.51 -1.15 4.63
C SER A 241 39.68 -2.45 3.84
N VAL A 242 39.01 -3.53 4.26
CA VAL A 242 39.07 -4.84 3.58
C VAL A 242 38.13 -4.88 2.39
N VAL A 243 36.91 -4.34 2.50
CA VAL A 243 35.96 -4.32 1.38
C VAL A 243 36.38 -3.33 0.30
N GLY A 244 36.89 -2.17 0.70
CA GLY A 244 37.33 -1.12 -0.22
C GLY A 244 36.16 -0.44 -0.92
N VAL A 245 36.12 -0.52 -2.25
CA VAL A 245 35.19 0.26 -3.07
C VAL A 245 33.89 -0.49 -3.34
N TRP A 246 32.78 0.17 -3.03
CA TRP A 246 31.41 -0.32 -3.26
C TRP A 246 30.89 0.10 -4.63
N ARG A 247 30.33 -0.86 -5.39
CA ARG A 247 29.62 -0.57 -6.64
C ARG A 247 28.17 -0.18 -6.37
N THR A 248 27.54 0.46 -7.34
CA THR A 248 26.13 0.90 -7.22
C THR A 248 25.16 -0.26 -7.03
N ASN A 249 25.50 -1.45 -7.52
CA ASN A 249 24.72 -2.67 -7.39
C ASN A 249 25.22 -3.64 -6.31
N ASP A 250 26.19 -3.24 -5.49
CA ASP A 250 26.59 -4.01 -4.30
C ASP A 250 25.58 -3.73 -3.17
N ILE A 251 25.21 -4.77 -2.43
CA ILE A 251 24.38 -4.65 -1.22
C ILE A 251 25.11 -3.72 -0.25
N ALA A 252 24.36 -2.89 0.48
CA ALA A 252 24.97 -2.01 1.47
C ALA A 252 25.74 -2.79 2.55
N PRO A 253 26.65 -2.14 3.28
CA PRO A 253 27.50 -2.84 4.22
C PRO A 253 26.67 -3.54 5.31
N ILE A 254 27.00 -4.79 5.60
CA ILE A 254 26.31 -5.59 6.62
C ILE A 254 27.16 -5.73 7.88
N ILE A 255 26.55 -5.55 9.05
CA ILE A 255 27.05 -6.07 10.32
C ILE A 255 26.31 -7.35 10.66
N ASP A 256 27.05 -8.37 11.05
CA ASP A 256 26.55 -9.61 11.63
C ASP A 256 26.80 -9.54 13.15
N ILE A 257 25.71 -9.62 13.92
CA ILE A 257 25.77 -9.70 15.37
C ILE A 257 24.79 -10.74 15.92
N GLU A 258 25.36 -11.75 16.58
CA GLU A 258 24.64 -12.89 17.10
C GLU A 258 25.34 -13.49 18.33
N ASP A 259 24.91 -14.67 18.78
CA ASP A 259 25.40 -15.29 20.02
C ASP A 259 26.94 -15.45 20.02
N GLY A 260 27.54 -15.78 18.88
CA GLY A 260 28.99 -15.89 18.72
C GLY A 260 29.75 -14.55 18.80
N SER A 261 29.06 -13.41 18.74
CA SER A 261 29.65 -12.08 18.91
C SER A 261 29.94 -11.73 20.36
N LEU A 262 29.34 -12.45 21.31
CA LEU A 262 29.45 -12.16 22.74
C LEU A 262 30.64 -12.90 23.36
N SER A 263 31.45 -12.15 24.10
CA SER A 263 32.53 -12.72 24.89
C SER A 263 31.98 -13.69 25.95
N THR A 264 32.52 -14.91 25.97
CA THR A 264 32.15 -15.96 26.91
C THR A 264 32.80 -15.81 28.30
N THR A 265 33.72 -14.85 28.45
CA THR A 265 34.54 -14.68 29.67
C THR A 265 34.11 -13.49 30.54
N LYS A 266 33.16 -12.67 30.07
CA LYS A 266 32.70 -11.48 30.80
C LYS A 266 31.18 -11.39 30.84
N GLN A 267 30.65 -10.74 31.87
CA GLN A 267 29.23 -10.41 31.91
C GLN A 267 28.89 -9.37 30.84
N ILE A 268 27.85 -9.64 30.06
CA ILE A 268 27.40 -8.77 28.97
C ILE A 268 26.63 -7.57 29.53
N ASN A 269 27.16 -6.36 29.30
CA ASN A 269 26.42 -5.13 29.53
C ASN A 269 25.62 -4.77 28.27
N ILE A 270 24.31 -5.07 28.31
CA ILE A 270 23.40 -4.90 27.17
C ILE A 270 23.34 -3.44 26.71
N GLU A 271 23.28 -2.47 27.62
CA GLU A 271 23.23 -1.05 27.24
C GLU A 271 24.50 -0.61 26.51
N LYS A 272 25.66 -1.05 26.99
CA LYS A 272 26.94 -0.77 26.34
C LYS A 272 27.01 -1.45 24.97
N LEU A 273 26.62 -2.72 24.88
CA LEU A 273 26.57 -3.47 23.61
C LEU A 273 25.74 -2.72 22.57
N GLN A 274 24.50 -2.34 22.91
CA GLN A 274 23.63 -1.61 21.98
C GLN A 274 24.23 -0.28 21.53
N LYS A 275 24.79 0.50 22.48
CA LYS A 275 25.45 1.77 22.17
C LYS A 275 26.64 1.59 21.23
N ASP A 276 27.43 0.54 21.41
CA ASP A 276 28.61 0.29 20.58
C ASP A 276 28.24 -0.21 19.18
N VAL A 277 27.22 -1.07 19.07
CA VAL A 277 26.69 -1.53 17.77
C VAL A 277 26.08 -0.36 16.99
N LEU A 278 25.31 0.51 17.65
CA LEU A 278 24.77 1.72 17.01
C LEU A 278 25.90 2.64 16.51
N LYS A 279 26.96 2.83 17.31
CA LYS A 279 28.15 3.59 16.86
C LYS A 279 28.83 2.97 15.64
N PHE A 280 28.92 1.64 15.59
CA PHE A 280 29.44 0.95 14.39
C PHE A 280 28.58 1.29 13.17
N LEU A 281 27.26 1.10 13.28
CA LEU A 281 26.31 1.35 12.18
C LEU A 281 26.35 2.81 11.70
N GLU A 282 26.29 3.76 12.62
CA GLU A 282 26.35 5.20 12.33
C GLU A 282 27.66 5.58 11.63
N HIS A 283 28.79 5.00 12.06
CA HIS A 283 30.09 5.25 11.43
C HIS A 283 30.14 4.70 10.01
N ILE A 284 29.65 3.47 9.79
CA ILE A 284 29.56 2.88 8.46
C ILE A 284 28.66 3.74 7.53
N GLU A 285 27.50 4.17 8.02
CA GLU A 285 26.57 5.03 7.26
C GLU A 285 27.25 6.34 6.86
N LYS A 286 27.96 6.96 7.81
CA LYS A 286 28.69 8.20 7.58
C LYS A 286 29.78 8.06 6.51
N GLU A 287 30.59 7.01 6.58
CA GLU A 287 31.74 6.82 5.69
C GLU A 287 31.31 6.33 4.29
N THR A 288 30.28 5.49 4.20
CA THR A 288 29.84 4.90 2.92
C THR A 288 28.70 5.64 2.25
N LYS A 289 27.99 6.52 2.97
CA LYS A 289 26.73 7.16 2.54
C LYS A 289 25.64 6.15 2.20
N ARG A 290 25.71 4.94 2.76
CA ARG A 290 24.73 3.86 2.61
C ARG A 290 24.23 3.46 3.98
N ILE A 291 22.92 3.32 4.14
CA ILE A 291 22.35 2.81 5.38
C ILE A 291 22.79 1.34 5.54
N PRO A 292 23.61 0.97 6.54
CA PRO A 292 24.03 -0.42 6.70
C PRO A 292 22.86 -1.33 7.06
N MET A 293 22.98 -2.60 6.70
CA MET A 293 22.06 -3.66 7.08
C MET A 293 22.58 -4.39 8.33
N LEU A 294 21.67 -4.86 9.19
CA LEU A 294 22.01 -5.63 10.38
C LEU A 294 21.52 -7.06 10.22
N TYR A 295 22.43 -8.01 10.30
CA TYR A 295 22.12 -9.43 10.47
C TYR A 295 22.08 -9.80 11.95
N THR A 296 21.08 -10.59 12.32
CA THR A 296 20.95 -11.21 13.64
C THR A 296 19.87 -12.29 13.60
N ASN A 297 19.85 -13.16 14.62
CA ASN A 297 18.77 -14.13 14.80
C ASN A 297 17.65 -13.60 15.73
N LEU A 298 16.47 -14.23 15.66
CA LEU A 298 15.28 -13.82 16.41
C LEU A 298 15.51 -13.73 17.93
N TYR A 299 16.22 -14.70 18.50
CA TYR A 299 16.44 -14.78 19.95
C TYR A 299 17.38 -13.66 20.40
N PHE A 300 18.53 -13.54 19.74
CA PHE A 300 19.53 -12.54 20.02
C PHE A 300 18.95 -11.13 19.93
N ALA A 301 18.22 -10.83 18.85
CA ALA A 301 17.59 -9.53 18.65
C ALA A 301 16.66 -9.15 19.81
N ASN A 302 15.78 -10.06 20.23
CA ASN A 302 14.83 -9.79 21.32
C ASN A 302 15.51 -9.64 22.69
N MET A 303 16.66 -10.30 22.88
CA MET A 303 17.39 -10.26 24.14
C MET A 303 18.29 -9.01 24.23
N TYR A 304 19.01 -8.71 23.16
CA TYR A 304 20.14 -7.77 23.17
C TYR A 304 19.93 -6.50 22.34
N LEU A 305 19.04 -6.48 21.33
CA LEU A 305 18.85 -5.37 20.39
C LEU A 305 17.45 -4.73 20.53
N LYS A 306 17.14 -4.27 21.74
CA LYS A 306 15.82 -3.74 22.15
C LYS A 306 15.64 -2.24 21.89
N ASP A 307 16.73 -1.51 21.66
CA ASP A 307 16.66 -0.09 21.34
C ASP A 307 15.93 0.14 20.01
N LYS A 308 14.92 1.01 20.00
CA LYS A 308 14.14 1.30 18.79
C LYS A 308 15.00 1.93 17.68
N ALA A 309 16.16 2.51 18.00
CA ALA A 309 17.09 3.04 17.01
C ALA A 309 17.52 1.98 15.98
N PHE A 310 17.58 0.70 16.35
CA PHE A 310 17.93 -0.37 15.42
C PHE A 310 16.90 -0.54 14.28
N SER A 311 15.64 -0.17 14.50
CA SER A 311 14.58 -0.24 13.48
C SER A 311 14.80 0.70 12.28
N LYS A 312 15.76 1.63 12.37
CA LYS A 312 16.22 2.45 11.24
C LYS A 312 16.95 1.60 10.20
N TYR A 313 17.65 0.55 10.62
CA TYR A 313 18.51 -0.25 9.76
C TYR A 313 17.74 -1.45 9.21
N PRO A 314 17.86 -1.75 7.89
CA PRO A 314 17.29 -2.95 7.30
C PRO A 314 17.77 -4.20 8.02
N LEU A 315 16.86 -5.16 8.22
CA LEU A 315 17.15 -6.41 8.92
C LEU A 315 17.39 -7.55 7.93
N TRP A 316 18.51 -8.24 8.08
CA TRP A 316 18.72 -9.59 7.57
C TRP A 316 18.47 -10.56 8.72
N LEU A 317 17.38 -11.32 8.66
CA LEU A 317 16.90 -12.11 9.79
C LEU A 317 17.27 -13.58 9.63
N GLY A 318 18.06 -14.10 10.58
CA GLY A 318 18.22 -15.54 10.81
C GLY A 318 17.02 -16.11 11.58
N GLU A 319 16.14 -16.83 10.89
CA GLU A 319 15.00 -17.51 11.53
C GLU A 319 14.61 -18.75 10.73
N TYR A 320 14.81 -19.94 11.30
CA TYR A 320 14.67 -21.21 10.57
C TYR A 320 13.31 -21.88 10.81
N THR A 321 12.22 -21.14 10.65
CA THR A 321 10.87 -21.69 10.75
C THR A 321 10.46 -22.49 9.53
N SER A 322 9.61 -23.50 9.75
CA SER A 322 8.88 -24.19 8.68
C SER A 322 7.68 -23.40 8.15
N LYS A 323 7.36 -22.24 8.75
CA LYS A 323 6.27 -21.37 8.30
C LYS A 323 6.65 -20.61 7.02
N ASN A 324 5.64 -20.08 6.34
CA ASN A 324 5.83 -19.29 5.12
C ASN A 324 6.33 -17.86 5.37
N GLN A 325 6.39 -17.42 6.62
CA GLN A 325 6.92 -16.12 7.04
C GLN A 325 7.68 -16.29 8.36
N PRO A 326 8.81 -15.59 8.54
CA PRO A 326 9.56 -15.62 9.79
C PRO A 326 8.81 -14.88 10.89
N ILE A 327 9.11 -15.24 12.13
CA ILE A 327 8.69 -14.45 13.30
C ILE A 327 9.66 -13.29 13.42
N LEU A 328 9.13 -12.06 13.47
CA LEU A 328 9.95 -10.86 13.59
C LEU A 328 10.36 -10.59 15.05
N PRO A 329 11.58 -10.07 15.29
CA PRO A 329 11.92 -9.49 16.59
C PRO A 329 11.09 -8.24 16.89
N LYS A 330 10.82 -7.98 18.16
CA LYS A 330 9.98 -6.85 18.62
C LYS A 330 10.42 -5.51 18.05
N THR A 331 11.74 -5.28 17.95
CA THR A 331 12.32 -4.03 17.47
C THR A 331 12.00 -3.75 15.99
N TRP A 332 11.81 -4.78 15.17
CA TRP A 332 11.50 -4.66 13.74
C TRP A 332 10.05 -5.03 13.39
N GLN A 333 9.18 -5.22 14.39
CA GLN A 333 7.81 -5.68 14.17
C GLN A 333 7.02 -4.83 13.16
N ASP A 334 7.21 -3.50 13.19
CA ASP A 334 6.53 -2.55 12.30
C ASP A 334 7.27 -2.31 10.97
N LYS A 335 8.53 -2.76 10.87
CA LYS A 335 9.42 -2.51 9.72
C LYS A 335 9.57 -3.71 8.81
N GLY A 336 9.48 -4.92 9.36
CA GLY A 336 9.75 -6.16 8.65
C GLY A 336 11.25 -6.47 8.55
N PHE A 337 11.56 -7.41 7.67
CA PHE A 337 12.92 -7.77 7.30
C PHE A 337 13.16 -7.41 5.81
N LYS A 338 14.44 -7.25 5.46
CA LYS A 338 14.90 -7.07 4.08
C LYS A 338 15.28 -8.40 3.45
N ILE A 339 16.09 -9.18 4.15
CA ILE A 339 16.53 -10.52 3.75
C ILE A 339 16.14 -11.50 4.86
N TRP A 340 15.68 -12.69 4.48
CA TRP A 340 15.40 -13.77 5.41
C TRP A 340 16.34 -14.94 5.13
N GLN A 341 17.24 -15.23 6.07
CA GLN A 341 18.02 -16.47 6.06
C GLN A 341 17.10 -17.57 6.58
N LYS A 342 16.58 -18.36 5.65
CA LYS A 342 15.48 -19.31 5.88
C LYS A 342 15.98 -20.68 6.36
N SER A 343 17.21 -21.05 6.02
CA SER A 343 17.71 -22.39 6.28
C SER A 343 19.23 -22.42 6.25
N GLU A 344 19.84 -23.08 7.23
CA GLU A 344 21.27 -23.44 7.26
C GLU A 344 21.61 -24.79 6.60
N ASN A 345 20.59 -25.48 6.07
CA ASN A 345 20.70 -26.83 5.52
C ASN A 345 20.29 -26.88 4.03
N TYR A 346 20.42 -25.78 3.30
CA TYR A 346 20.10 -25.78 1.88
C TYR A 346 21.15 -26.56 1.12
N HIS A 347 20.72 -27.62 0.43
CA HIS A 347 21.64 -28.45 -0.33
C HIS A 347 21.92 -27.74 -1.66
N PHE A 348 23.05 -27.04 -1.72
CA PHE A 348 23.59 -26.52 -2.97
C PHE A 348 24.64 -27.50 -3.47
N LYS A 349 24.26 -28.29 -4.49
CA LYS A 349 25.08 -29.38 -5.03
C LYS A 349 25.48 -30.38 -3.93
N SER A 350 26.78 -30.53 -3.65
CA SER A 350 27.31 -31.48 -2.68
C SER A 350 27.50 -30.90 -1.28
N THR A 351 27.21 -29.62 -1.06
CA THR A 351 27.42 -28.95 0.22
C THR A 351 26.10 -28.41 0.79
N LYS A 352 26.10 -28.19 2.11
CA LYS A 352 25.02 -27.52 2.82
C LYS A 352 25.41 -26.06 3.00
N GLU A 353 24.51 -25.19 2.60
CA GLU A 353 24.71 -23.75 2.62
C GLU A 353 23.54 -23.06 3.33
N ASP A 354 23.80 -21.83 3.75
CA ASP A 354 22.79 -20.92 4.23
C ASP A 354 21.99 -20.34 3.05
N LEU A 355 20.67 -20.48 3.09
CA LEU A 355 19.76 -19.99 2.05
C LEU A 355 19.09 -18.70 2.49
N ASP A 356 19.38 -17.66 1.73
CA ASP A 356 18.77 -16.35 1.86
C ASP A 356 17.64 -16.14 0.86
N ILE A 357 16.63 -15.40 1.30
CA ILE A 357 15.48 -15.02 0.49
C ILE A 357 15.26 -13.52 0.57
N PHE A 358 15.13 -12.92 -0.61
CA PHE A 358 14.68 -11.54 -0.79
C PHE A 358 13.34 -11.52 -1.55
N TYR A 359 12.41 -10.69 -1.07
CA TYR A 359 11.09 -10.50 -1.67
C TYR A 359 10.97 -9.07 -2.21
N GLY A 360 10.63 -8.90 -3.49
CA GLY A 360 10.35 -7.57 -4.07
C GLY A 360 11.05 -7.32 -5.40
N ASP A 361 11.30 -6.04 -5.73
CA ASP A 361 12.14 -5.69 -6.89
C ASP A 361 13.61 -5.88 -6.50
N ILE A 362 14.37 -6.64 -7.29
CA ILE A 362 15.79 -6.92 -7.02
C ILE A 362 16.64 -5.66 -6.87
N LYS A 363 16.24 -4.53 -7.47
CA LYS A 363 16.93 -3.24 -7.30
C LYS A 363 16.84 -2.73 -5.88
N ASP A 364 15.77 -3.07 -5.16
CA ASP A 364 15.60 -2.65 -3.77
C ASP A 364 16.61 -3.36 -2.87
N LEU A 365 17.19 -4.50 -3.28
CA LEU A 365 18.20 -5.22 -2.50
C LEU A 365 19.48 -4.37 -2.27
N TYR A 366 19.84 -3.52 -3.23
CA TYR A 366 21.09 -2.72 -3.19
C TYR A 366 20.88 -1.20 -3.25
N LYS A 367 19.64 -0.72 -3.49
CA LYS A 367 19.31 0.70 -3.40
C LYS A 367 19.00 1.08 -1.96
N ASN A 368 19.78 2.03 -1.44
CA ASN A 368 19.54 2.69 -0.15
C ASN A 368 19.46 4.19 -0.31
#